data_AF-A0A136N855-F1
#
_entry.id   AF-A0A136N855-F1
#
_cell.length_a   1.000
_cell.length_b   1.000
_cell.length_c   1.000
_cell.angle_alpha   90.00
_cell.angle_beta   90.00
_cell.angle_gamma   90.00
#
_symmetry.space_group_name_H-M   'P 1'
#
loop_
_entity.id
_entity.type
_entity.pdbx_description
1 polymer ?
#
loop_
_entity_poly.entity_id
_entity_poly.type
_entity_poly.pdbx_seq_one_letter_code
_entity_poly.pdbx_strand_id
1 'polypeptide(L)'
;MSNRIELEIVALSTSSLQSQTYVVVLGEVNGVRKLPIVIGVNEAQAIAVILENMRSTRPLTHDLMKNLMDSTHIQLTEVIISKIQEGVFYCKTHL
;
A
#
# COMPACT_ATOMS: atom_id res chain seq x y z
N MET A 1 -10.16 0.95 -23.09
CA MET A 1 -9.87 0.28 -21.81
C MET A 1 -8.39 0.42 -21.56
N SER A 2 -8.02 1.19 -20.54
CA SER A 2 -6.62 1.44 -20.19
C SER A 2 -6.00 0.14 -19.70
N ASN A 3 -4.90 -0.30 -20.32
CA ASN A 3 -4.20 -1.54 -19.96
C ASN A 3 -3.54 -1.36 -18.57
N ARG A 4 -4.26 -1.73 -17.51
CA ARG A 4 -3.78 -1.65 -16.13
C ARG A 4 -3.05 -2.94 -15.77
N ILE A 5 -1.95 -2.79 -15.03
CA ILE A 5 -1.16 -3.91 -14.54
C ILE A 5 -1.54 -4.11 -13.08
N GLU A 6 -2.01 -5.31 -12.75
CA GLU A 6 -2.33 -5.68 -11.38
C GLU A 6 -1.03 -5.92 -10.60
N LEU A 7 -0.98 -5.42 -9.37
CA LEU A 7 0.19 -5.46 -8.51
C LEU A 7 -0.15 -6.06 -7.15
N GLU A 8 0.76 -6.86 -6.60
CA GLU A 8 0.69 -7.40 -5.25
C GLU A 8 1.92 -7.03 -4.42
N ILE A 9 1.80 -7.03 -3.09
CA ILE A 9 2.95 -6.80 -2.20
C ILE A 9 3.79 -8.08 -2.16
N VAL A 10 5.03 -8.00 -2.65
CA VAL A 10 5.96 -9.14 -2.68
C VAL A 10 6.93 -9.10 -1.51
N ALA A 11 7.34 -7.91 -1.09
CA ALA A 11 8.27 -7.76 0.03
C ALA A 11 8.12 -6.39 0.71
N LEU A 12 8.46 -6.36 2.01
CA LEU A 12 8.66 -5.15 2.80
C LEU A 12 10.03 -5.27 3.49
N SER A 13 10.93 -4.33 3.26
CA SER A 13 12.30 -4.36 3.79
C SER A 13 12.74 -3.00 4.33
N THR A 14 13.66 -2.99 5.28
CA THR A 14 14.29 -1.76 5.79
C THR A 14 15.33 -1.24 4.78
N SER A 15 15.40 0.07 4.60
CA SER A 15 16.44 0.72 3.78
C SER A 15 17.56 1.18 4.68
N SER A 16 18.67 0.43 4.76
CA SER A 16 19.89 0.74 5.52
C SER A 16 19.72 1.01 7.03
N LEU A 17 20.74 0.68 7.83
CA LEU A 17 20.65 0.71 9.31
C LEU A 17 20.49 2.12 9.92
N GLN A 18 20.66 3.18 9.13
CA GLN A 18 20.63 4.57 9.63
C GLN A 18 19.45 5.42 9.13
N SER A 19 18.71 4.98 8.10
CA SER A 19 17.54 5.70 7.62
C SER A 19 16.26 5.04 8.12
N GLN A 20 15.38 5.82 8.76
CA GLN A 20 14.03 5.40 9.21
C GLN A 20 13.06 5.20 8.03
N THR A 21 13.56 4.65 6.93
CA THR A 21 12.82 4.45 5.68
C THR A 21 12.72 2.95 5.37
N TYR A 22 11.61 2.59 4.76
CA TYR A 22 11.30 1.23 4.34
C TYR A 22 11.08 1.22 2.84
N VAL A 23 11.23 0.05 2.22
CA VAL A 23 10.91 -0.19 0.83
C VAL A 23 9.83 -1.25 0.78
N VAL A 24 8.69 -0.92 0.21
CA VAL A 24 7.68 -1.90 -0.23
C VAL A 24 7.93 -2.23 -1.69
N VAL A 25 8.00 -3.51 -2.02
CA VAL A 25 8.17 -3.99 -3.38
C VAL A 25 6.84 -4.54 -3.86
N LEU A 26 6.27 -3.87 -4.86
CA LEU A 26 5.08 -4.33 -5.56
C LEU A 26 5.50 -5.17 -6.78
N GLY A 27 5.00 -6.39 -6.88
CA GLY A 27 5.23 -7.28 -8.03
C GLY A 27 4.03 -7.29 -8.97
N GLU A 28 4.29 -7.38 -10.27
CA GLU A 28 3.25 -7.66 -11.25
C GLU A 28 2.69 -9.07 -11.08
N VAL A 29 1.38 -9.18 -10.96
CA VAL A 29 0.67 -10.46 -10.92
C VAL A 29 0.88 -11.18 -12.25
N ASN A 30 1.35 -12.43 -12.21
CA ASN A 30 1.72 -13.23 -13.39
C ASN A 30 2.81 -12.63 -14.28
N GLY A 31 3.62 -11.70 -13.75
CA GLY A 31 4.73 -11.08 -14.48
C GLY A 31 6.05 -11.14 -13.73
N VAL A 32 7.05 -10.47 -14.28
CA VAL A 32 8.40 -10.39 -13.70
C VAL A 32 8.78 -8.98 -13.25
N ARG A 33 7.94 -7.98 -13.52
CA ARG A 33 8.20 -6.59 -13.16
C ARG A 33 8.01 -6.39 -11.66
N LYS A 34 8.90 -5.57 -11.09
CA LYS A 34 8.86 -5.15 -9.69
C LYS A 34 8.95 -3.63 -9.63
N LEU A 35 8.15 -3.04 -8.74
CA LEU A 35 8.08 -1.61 -8.50
C LEU A 35 8.41 -1.34 -7.02
N PRO A 36 9.63 -0.88 -6.70
CA PRO A 36 9.98 -0.48 -5.34
C PRO A 36 9.41 0.92 -5.03
N ILE A 37 8.81 1.07 -3.85
CA ILE A 37 8.30 2.33 -3.32
C ILE A 37 8.89 2.56 -1.93
N VAL A 38 9.55 3.70 -1.74
CA VAL A 38 10.09 4.11 -0.44
C VAL A 38 8.95 4.69 0.41
N ILE A 39 8.79 4.20 1.63
CA ILE A 39 7.78 4.63 2.59
C ILE A 39 8.41 4.92 3.96
N GLY A 40 7.68 5.64 4.81
CA GLY A 40 8.08 5.91 6.18
C GLY A 40 7.80 4.74 7.12
N VAL A 41 8.24 4.89 8.36
CA VAL A 41 8.04 3.89 9.42
C VAL A 41 6.56 3.64 9.74
N ASN A 42 5.72 4.69 9.72
CA ASN A 42 4.31 4.57 10.08
C ASN A 42 3.54 3.77 9.02
N GLU A 43 3.81 4.03 7.74
CA GLU A 43 3.21 3.30 6.63
C GLU A 43 3.68 1.84 6.63
N ALA A 44 4.99 1.62 6.84
CA ALA A 44 5.55 0.28 6.91
C ALA A 44 4.95 -0.55 8.04
N GLN A 45 4.77 0.05 9.22
CA GLN A 45 4.13 -0.61 10.35
C GLN A 45 2.67 -0.95 10.07
N ALA A 46 1.91 -0.03 9.46
CA ALA A 46 0.53 -0.27 9.10
C ALA A 46 0.39 -1.44 8.10
N ILE A 47 1.28 -1.52 7.12
CA ILE A 47 1.33 -2.63 6.15
C ILE A 47 1.73 -3.94 6.85
N ALA A 48 2.78 -3.91 7.69
CA ALA A 48 3.29 -5.10 8.38
C ALA A 48 2.22 -5.75 9.27
N VAL A 49 1.46 -4.97 10.02
CA VAL A 49 0.35 -5.46 10.87
C VAL A 49 -0.62 -6.34 10.08
N ILE A 50 -0.99 -5.90 8.86
CA ILE A 50 -1.91 -6.64 8.00
C ILE A 50 -1.24 -7.87 7.37
N LEU A 51 0.00 -7.74 6.88
CA LEU A 51 0.75 -8.87 6.30
C LEU A 51 0.98 -10.00 7.32
N GLU A 52 1.23 -9.64 8.58
CA GLU A 52 1.43 -10.60 9.68
C GLU A 52 0.10 -11.12 10.26
N ASN A 53 -1.05 -10.71 9.70
CA ASN A 53 -2.39 -11.03 10.22
C ASN A 53 -2.57 -10.69 11.71
N MET A 54 -1.86 -9.68 12.20
CA MET A 54 -1.98 -9.23 13.58
C MET A 54 -3.31 -8.50 13.77
N ARG A 55 -4.04 -8.85 14.83
CA ARG A 55 -5.30 -8.20 15.20
C ARG A 55 -5.09 -7.32 16.44
N SER A 56 -5.36 -6.03 16.28
CA SER A 56 -5.36 -5.07 17.39
C SER A 56 -6.68 -5.13 18.17
N THR A 57 -6.64 -4.85 19.47
CA THR A 57 -7.84 -4.75 20.32
C THR A 57 -8.66 -3.48 20.05
N ARG A 58 -8.05 -2.49 19.41
CA ARG A 58 -8.69 -1.24 19.00
C ARG A 58 -8.45 -0.99 17.50
N PRO A 59 -9.43 -0.45 16.78
CA PRO A 59 -9.27 -0.16 15.36
C PRO A 59 -8.11 0.82 15.13
N LEU A 60 -7.22 0.48 14.20
CA LEU A 60 -6.16 1.37 13.73
C LEU A 60 -6.72 2.36 12.71
N THR A 61 -5.91 3.31 12.26
CA THR A 61 -6.33 4.36 11.31
C THR A 61 -6.96 3.78 10.04
N HIS A 62 -6.37 2.73 9.46
CA HIS A 62 -6.88 2.09 8.26
C HIS A 62 -8.17 1.29 8.52
N ASP A 63 -8.30 0.65 9.69
CA ASP A 63 -9.54 -0.02 10.10
C ASP A 63 -10.67 1.00 10.28
N LEU A 64 -10.37 2.14 10.91
CA LEU A 64 -11.33 3.22 11.08
C LEU A 64 -11.81 3.78 9.73
N MET A 65 -10.90 3.97 8.77
CA MET A 65 -11.25 4.41 7.42
C MET A 65 -12.11 3.37 6.70
N LYS A 66 -11.79 2.07 6.83
CA LYS A 66 -12.63 1.00 6.30
C LYS A 66 -14.02 1.01 6.93
N ASN A 67 -14.11 1.10 8.25
CA ASN A 67 -15.39 1.14 8.96
C ASN A 67 -16.25 2.35 8.54
N LEU A 68 -15.61 3.50 8.27
CA LEU A 68 -16.31 4.68 7.75
C LEU A 68 -16.89 4.40 6.36
N MET A 69 -16.09 3.83 5.44
CA MET A 69 -16.56 3.45 4.10
C MET A 69 -17.72 2.45 4.18
N ASP A 70 -17.57 1.41 4.99
CA ASP A 70 -18.61 0.38 5.21
C ASP A 70 -19.91 1.01 5.74
N SER A 71 -19.81 1.90 6.75
CA SER A 71 -20.99 2.57 7.34
C SER A 71 -21.71 3.51 6.39
N THR A 72 -20.99 4.05 5.39
CA THR A 72 -21.52 4.98 4.39
C THR A 72 -21.82 4.29 3.06
N HIS A 73 -21.68 2.97 2.99
CA HIS A 73 -21.89 2.15 1.79
C HIS A 73 -20.99 2.57 0.60
N ILE A 74 -19.82 3.12 0.90
CA ILE A 74 -18.79 3.45 -0.08
C ILE A 74 -17.92 2.21 -0.33
N GLN A 75 -17.62 1.90 -1.59
CA GLN A 75 -16.82 0.72 -1.95
C GLN A 75 -15.54 1.13 -2.68
N LEU A 76 -14.39 0.94 -2.02
CA LEU A 76 -13.10 1.08 -2.70
C LEU A 76 -12.95 -0.05 -3.75
N THR A 77 -13.08 0.30 -5.03
CA THR A 77 -13.00 -0.64 -6.15
C THR A 77 -11.58 -0.89 -6.62
N GLU A 78 -10.75 0.16 -6.68
CA GLU A 78 -9.34 0.06 -7.06
C GLU A 78 -8.51 1.27 -6.60
N VAL A 79 -7.21 1.05 -6.42
CA VAL A 79 -6.20 2.10 -6.22
C VAL A 79 -5.21 2.03 -7.38
N ILE A 80 -5.08 3.13 -8.13
CA ILE A 80 -4.23 3.20 -9.31
C ILE A 80 -3.02 4.09 -9.03
N ILE A 81 -1.82 3.52 -9.07
CA ILE A 81 -0.58 4.30 -9.15
C ILE A 81 -0.50 4.90 -10.56
N SER A 82 -0.75 6.20 -10.66
CA SER A 82 -1.05 6.86 -11.95
C SER A 82 0.09 7.73 -12.49
N LYS A 83 1.00 8.16 -11.62
CA LYS A 83 2.10 9.06 -11.97
C LYS A 83 3.25 8.92 -11.00
N ILE A 84 4.47 9.10 -11.51
CA ILE A 84 5.67 9.37 -10.72
C ILE A 84 6.21 10.74 -11.11
N GLN A 85 6.54 11.58 -10.14
CA GLN A 85 7.20 12.86 -10.37
C GLN A 85 8.25 13.05 -9.28
N GLU A 86 9.51 13.24 -9.67
CA GLU A 86 10.61 13.51 -8.73
C GLU A 86 10.72 12.43 -7.63
N GLY A 87 10.49 11.16 -7.99
CA GLY A 87 10.52 10.03 -7.05
C GLY A 87 9.27 9.87 -6.19
N VAL A 88 8.28 10.76 -6.32
CA VAL A 88 7.00 10.68 -5.60
C VAL A 88 5.96 9.99 -6.45
N PHE A 89 5.37 8.92 -5.92
CA PHE A 89 4.26 8.20 -6.54
C PHE A 89 2.92 8.84 -6.18
N TYR A 90 2.07 9.05 -7.18
CA TYR A 90 0.72 9.59 -7.02
C TYR A 90 -0.32 8.54 -7.38
N CYS A 91 -1.28 8.36 -6.47
CA CYS A 91 -2.36 7.38 -6.62
C CYS A 91 -3.72 8.06 -6.82
N LYS A 92 -4.63 7.34 -7.48
CA LYS A 92 -6.06 7.66 -7.54
C LYS A 92 -6.85 6.52 -6.93
N THR A 93 -7.72 6.82 -5.98
CA THR A 93 -8.66 5.87 -5.38
C THR A 93 -10.00 5.96 -6.10
N HIS A 94 -10.54 4.83 -6.55
CA HIS A 94 -11.88 4.74 -7.11
C HIS A 94 -12.80 4.16 -6.04
N LEU A 95 -13.76 4.97 -5.60
CA LEU A 95 -14.71 4.69 -4.52
C LEU A 95 -16.14 4.45 -5.05
#